data_AF-A0A917G5C0-F1
#
_entry.id   AF-A0A917G5C0-F1
#
_cell.length_a   1.000
_cell.length_b   1.000
_cell.length_c   1.000
_cell.angle_alpha   90.00
_cell.angle_beta   90.00
_cell.angle_gamma   90.00
#
_symmetry.space_group_name_H-M   'P 1'
#
loop_
_entity.id
_entity.type
_entity.pdbx_description
1 polymer ?
#
loop_
_entity_poly.entity_id
_entity_poly.type
_entity_poly.pdbx_seq_one_letter_code
_entity_poly.pdbx_strand_id
1 'polypeptide(L)' 'MPRRPKARALRSLENVTVILAANSKVHNATRVARKVPANMTTHVVPNCTHHTMPMYPSDEIDRLVLSALE' A
#
# COMPACT_ATOMS: atom_id res chain seq x y z
N MET A 1 7.55 18.76 10.73
CA MET A 1 7.09 17.38 10.50
C MET A 1 5.74 17.19 11.16
N PRO A 2 4.70 16.73 10.44
CA PRO A 2 3.39 16.45 11.04
C PRO A 2 3.52 15.34 12.10
N ARG A 3 2.72 15.42 13.16
CA ARG A 3 2.67 14.38 14.19
C ARG A 3 2.17 13.08 13.56
N ARG A 4 2.84 11.97 13.87
CA ARG A 4 2.42 10.64 13.42
C ARG A 4 1.00 10.33 13.93
N PRO A 5 0.07 9.90 13.07
CA PRO A 5 -1.25 9.47 13.51
C PRO A 5 -1.19 8.34 14.55
N LYS A 6 -2.11 8.37 15.51
CA LYS A 6 -2.27 7.26 16.48
C LYS A 6 -2.81 6.02 15.75
N ALA A 7 -2.43 4.84 16.21
CA ALA A 7 -2.88 3.57 15.60
C ALA A 7 -4.41 3.42 15.57
N ARG A 8 -5.13 3.98 16.57
CA ARG A 8 -6.60 3.98 16.59
C ARG A 8 -7.20 4.75 15.42
N ALA A 9 -6.59 5.85 14.99
CA ALA A 9 -7.08 6.65 13.88
C ALA A 9 -6.90 5.94 12.53
N LEU A 10 -5.85 5.12 12.40
CA LEU A 10 -5.66 4.28 11.21
C LEU A 10 -6.72 3.16 11.15
N ARG A 11 -7.00 2.52 12.29
CA ARG A 11 -7.99 1.42 12.36
C ARG A 11 -9.44 1.88 12.12
N SER A 12 -9.75 3.16 12.31
CA SER A 12 -11.08 3.71 12.04
C SER A 12 -11.31 4.09 10.58
N LEU A 13 -10.31 3.95 9.71
CA LEU A 13 -10.50 4.16 8.28
C LEU A 13 -11.21 2.95 7.68
N GLU A 14 -12.14 3.21 6.77
CA GLU A 14 -12.89 2.20 6.01
C GLU A 14 -12.53 2.31 4.53
N ASN A 15 -12.68 1.21 3.79
CA ASN A 15 -12.42 1.15 2.35
C ASN A 15 -11.01 1.62 1.96
N VAL A 16 -10.00 1.15 2.69
CA VAL A 16 -8.59 1.48 2.44
C VAL A 16 -7.90 0.31 1.75
N THR A 17 -7.33 0.59 0.57
CA THR A 17 -6.41 -0.31 -0.13
C THR A 17 -4.99 0.21 0.00
N VAL A 18 -4.08 -0.65 0.43
CA VAL A 18 -2.65 -0.36 0.59
C VAL A 18 -1.86 -1.10 -0.48
N ILE A 19 -1.18 -0.38 -1.36
CA ILE A 19 -0.35 -0.96 -2.42
C ILE A 19 1.12 -0.66 -2.10
N LEU A 20 1.94 -1.70 -2.03
CA LEU A 20 3.36 -1.64 -1.67
C LEU A 20 4.22 -2.17 -2.80
N ALA A 21 5.30 -1.44 -3.12
CA ALA A 21 6.33 -1.92 -4.03
C ALA A 21 7.25 -2.92 -3.34
N ALA A 22 7.29 -4.18 -3.78
CA ALA A 22 8.08 -5.24 -3.12
C ALA A 22 9.58 -4.90 -3.06
N ASN A 23 10.09 -4.27 -4.12
CA ASN A 23 11.51 -3.92 -4.26
C ASN A 23 11.81 -2.47 -3.84
N SER A 24 11.01 -1.92 -2.93
CA SER A 24 11.25 -0.60 -2.33
C SER A 24 12.56 -0.58 -1.54
N LYS A 25 13.44 0.39 -1.83
CA LYS A 25 14.63 0.69 -1.01
C LYS A 25 14.34 1.60 0.19
N VAL A 26 13.16 2.21 0.21
CA VAL A 26 12.74 3.15 1.27
C VAL A 26 12.23 2.40 2.50
N HIS A 27 11.61 1.24 2.30
CA HIS A 27 11.06 0.42 3.38
C HIS A 27 10.96 -1.06 2.97
N ASN A 28 10.97 -1.95 3.94
CA ASN A 28 10.69 -3.37 3.70
C ASN A 28 9.17 -3.58 3.57
N ALA A 29 8.70 -3.86 2.35
CA ALA A 29 7.28 -4.01 2.04
C ALA A 29 6.60 -5.10 2.87
N THR A 30 7.21 -6.27 3.02
CA THR A 30 6.65 -7.37 3.83
C THR A 30 6.49 -6.99 5.30
N ARG A 31 7.44 -6.22 5.87
CA ARG A 31 7.36 -5.73 7.25
C ARG A 31 6.29 -4.66 7.41
N VAL A 32 6.04 -3.84 6.39
CA VAL A 32 4.96 -2.85 6.38
C VAL A 32 3.61 -3.55 6.24
N ALA A 33 3.45 -4.49 5.32
CA ALA A 33 2.23 -5.27 5.12
C ALA A 33 1.73 -5.93 6.42
N ARG A 34 2.64 -6.52 7.21
CA ARG A 34 2.31 -7.11 8.53
C ARG A 34 1.81 -6.10 9.58
N LYS A 35 2.01 -4.80 9.37
CA LYS A 35 1.56 -3.73 10.28
C LYS A 35 0.29 -3.05 9.79
N VAL A 36 -0.18 -3.37 8.59
CA VAL A 36 -1.43 -2.84 8.07
C VAL A 36 -2.58 -3.43 8.89
N PRO A 37 -3.52 -2.61 9.37
CA PRO A 37 -4.73 -3.09 10.02
C PRO A 37 -5.48 -4.14 9.18
N ALA A 38 -6.03 -5.16 9.85
CA ALA A 38 -6.71 -6.27 9.19
C ALA A 38 -7.98 -5.86 8.42
N ASN A 39 -8.53 -4.67 8.69
CA ASN A 39 -9.69 -4.11 7.99
C ASN A 39 -9.32 -3.39 6.68
N MET A 40 -8.08 -3.50 6.21
CA MET A 40 -7.60 -2.90 4.97
C MET A 40 -7.09 -3.98 4.02
N THR A 41 -7.36 -3.80 2.73
CA THR A 41 -6.84 -4.70 1.70
C THR A 41 -5.41 -4.31 1.38
N THR A 42 -4.47 -5.27 1.39
CA THR A 42 -3.04 -5.01 1.15
C THR A 42 -2.51 -5.81 -0.02
N HIS A 43 -1.87 -5.13 -0.97
CA HIS A 43 -1.19 -5.73 -2.11
C HIS A 43 0.30 -5.40 -2.08
N VAL A 44 1.14 -6.41 -2.33
CA VAL A 44 2.60 -6.24 -2.49
C VAL A 44 2.96 -6.62 -3.92
N VAL A 45 3.37 -5.64 -4.71
CA VAL A 45 3.62 -5.78 -6.15
C VAL A 45 5.07 -6.21 -6.38
N PRO A 46 5.33 -7.44 -6.87
CA PRO A 46 6.65 -8.06 -6.87
C PRO A 46 7.66 -7.35 -7.79
N ASN A 47 7.22 -6.87 -8.96
CA ASN A 47 8.10 -6.27 -9.98
C ASN A 47 8.10 -4.73 -9.94
N CYS A 48 7.86 -4.16 -8.76
CA CYS A 48 7.73 -2.72 -8.58
C CYS A 48 8.71 -2.19 -7.52
N THR A 49 9.25 -1.00 -7.76
CA THR A 49 10.07 -0.24 -6.82
C THR A 49 9.34 1.05 -6.41
N HIS A 50 9.83 1.71 -5.37
CA HIS A 50 9.28 3.02 -4.97
C HIS A 50 9.39 4.08 -6.09
N HIS A 51 10.44 4.03 -6.92
CA HIS A 51 10.66 5.01 -7.99
C HIS A 51 9.87 4.70 -9.26
N THR A 52 9.52 3.43 -9.48
CA THR A 52 8.75 3.02 -10.65
C THR A 52 7.25 3.09 -10.40
N MET A 53 6.80 3.02 -9.14
CA MET A 53 5.40 3.20 -8.77
C MET A 53 4.98 4.67 -8.93
N PRO A 54 3.81 5.00 -9.52
CA PRO A 54 2.82 4.08 -10.10
C PRO A 54 3.03 3.73 -11.58
N MET A 55 4.02 4.32 -12.25
CA MET A 55 4.21 4.22 -13.71
C MET A 55 4.53 2.81 -14.23
N TYR A 56 5.12 1.92 -13.42
CA TYR A 56 5.43 0.54 -13.81
C TYR A 56 5.41 -0.42 -12.59
N PRO A 57 4.72 -1.57 -12.70
CA PRO A 57 3.90 -2.05 -13.83
C PRO A 57 2.49 -1.43 -13.84
N SER A 58 2.21 -0.52 -14.79
CA SER A 58 0.97 0.28 -14.83
C SER A 58 -0.29 -0.60 -14.83
N ASP A 59 -0.34 -1.64 -15.68
CA ASP A 59 -1.55 -2.46 -15.85
C ASP A 59 -1.93 -3.23 -14.59
N GLU A 60 -0.97 -3.60 -13.76
CA GLU A 60 -1.23 -4.23 -12.46
C GLU A 60 -1.70 -3.18 -11.44
N ILE A 61 -1.05 -2.01 -11.41
CA ILE A 61 -1.42 -0.92 -10.50
C ILE A 61 -2.83 -0.40 -10.82
N ASP A 62 -3.15 -0.19 -12.09
CA ASP A 62 -4.46 0.30 -12.54
C ASP A 62 -5.56 -0.67 -12.15
N ARG A 63 -5.36 -1.98 -12.34
CA ARG A 63 -6.32 -3.00 -11.89
C ARG A 63 -6.53 -2.97 -10.39
N LEU A 64 -5.46 -2.84 -9.59
CA LEU A 64 -5.56 -2.76 -8.14
C LEU A 64 -6.31 -1.50 -7.68
N VAL A 65 -6.04 -0.35 -8.32
CA VAL A 65 -6.72 0.91 -8.02
C VAL A 65 -8.20 0.83 -8.40
N LEU A 66 -8.52 0.32 -9.58
CA LEU A 66 -9.91 0.16 -10.04
C LEU A 66 -10.68 -0.82 -9.15
N SER A 67 -10.08 -1.94 -8.75
CA SER A 67 -10.70 -2.89 -7.82
C SER A 67 -10.98 -2.33 -6.42
N ALA A 68 -10.34 -1.21 -6.05
CA ALA A 68 -10.59 -0.54 -4.78
C ALA A 68 -11.78 0.43 -4.83
N LEU A 69 -12.35 0.67 -6.02
CA LEU A 69 -13.52 1.53 -6.23
C LEU A 69 -14.84 0.74 -6.31
N GLU A 70 -14.77 -0.58 -6.41
CA GLU A 70 -15.90 -1.51 -6.43
C GLU A 70 -16.26 -1.97 -5.01
#